data_AF-A0A423NHE2-F1
#
_entry.id   AF-A0A423NHE2-F1
#
_cell.length_a   1.000
_cell.length_b   1.000
_cell.length_c   1.000
_cell.angle_alpha   90.00
_cell.angle_beta   90.00
_cell.angle_gamma   90.00
#
_symmetry.space_group_name_H-M   'P 1'
#
loop_
_entity.id
_entity.type
_entity.pdbx_description
1 polymer ?
#
loop_
_entity_poly.entity_id
_entity_poly.type
_entity_poly.pdbx_seq_one_letter_code
_entity_poly.pdbx_strand_id
1 'polypeptide(L)'
;MNDFESVKQLIIELMKEKAGSFDGNSLEADYKLDWEVELSERLGNALYNMSRAASAKENAEDVMLKVALMNSRVDFMDLANFFRDIYDDLDALVKKPFWPEIPKGFVYEKISD
;
A
#
# COMPACT_ATOMS: atom_id res chain seq x y z
N MET A 1 9.29 13.63 -1.03
CA MET A 1 8.11 12.88 -1.51
C MET A 1 7.47 12.34 -0.26
N ASN A 2 6.32 12.89 0.15
CA ASN A 2 5.79 12.66 1.49
C ASN A 2 4.36 12.10 1.49
N ASP A 3 3.83 11.72 0.32
CA ASP A 3 2.46 11.20 0.13
C ASP A 3 2.42 10.09 -0.94
N PHE A 4 1.34 9.31 -0.96
CA PHE A 4 1.19 8.17 -1.87
C PHE A 4 0.95 8.59 -3.31
N GLU A 5 0.38 9.77 -3.55
CA GLU A 5 0.24 10.31 -4.89
C GLU A 5 1.61 10.60 -5.52
N SER A 6 2.55 11.15 -4.75
CA SER A 6 3.93 11.35 -5.20
C SER A 6 4.62 10.03 -5.52
N VAL A 7 4.39 8.97 -4.71
CA VAL A 7 4.91 7.63 -4.97
C VAL A 7 4.34 7.08 -6.28
N LYS A 8 3.03 7.18 -6.47
CA LYS A 8 2.34 6.76 -7.69
C LYS A 8 2.89 7.47 -8.92
N GLN A 9 3.05 8.79 -8.87
CA GLN A 9 3.60 9.56 -9.99
C GLN A 9 5.04 9.17 -10.29
N LEU A 10 5.89 8.98 -9.27
CA LEU A 10 7.26 8.51 -9.47
C LEU A 10 7.28 7.17 -10.25
N ILE A 11 6.43 6.22 -9.88
CA ILE A 11 6.36 4.92 -10.56
C ILE A 11 5.94 5.11 -12.02
N ILE A 12 4.89 5.89 -12.28
CA ILE A 12 4.39 6.17 -13.63
C ILE A 12 5.49 6.81 -14.49
N GLU A 13 6.15 7.85 -13.99
CA GLU A 13 7.23 8.57 -14.68
C GLU A 13 8.39 7.64 -14.99
N LEU A 14 8.84 6.87 -13.99
CA LEU A 14 9.96 5.95 -14.13
C LEU A 14 9.67 4.84 -15.14
N MET A 15 8.45 4.29 -15.18
CA MET A 15 8.07 3.33 -16.20
C MET A 15 8.07 3.94 -17.60
N LYS A 16 7.52 5.15 -17.77
CA LYS A 16 7.55 5.85 -19.07
C LYS A 16 8.98 6.10 -19.53
N GLU A 17 9.85 6.55 -18.63
CA GLU A 17 11.26 6.86 -18.95
C GLU A 17 12.06 5.61 -19.33
N LYS A 18 11.87 4.50 -18.60
CA LYS A 18 12.71 3.30 -18.76
C LYS A 18 12.15 2.27 -19.73
N ALA A 19 10.83 2.10 -19.75
CA ALA A 19 10.14 1.13 -20.61
C ALA A 19 9.50 1.76 -21.85
N GLY A 20 9.48 3.10 -21.96
CA GLY A 20 8.92 3.83 -23.10
C GLY A 20 7.41 3.99 -23.11
N SER A 21 6.70 3.32 -22.18
CA SER A 21 5.25 3.43 -22.01
C SER A 21 4.85 3.09 -20.58
N PHE A 22 3.60 3.38 -20.24
CA PHE A 22 2.96 2.99 -18.99
C PHE A 22 1.57 2.43 -19.30
N ASP A 23 1.32 1.20 -18.86
CA ASP A 23 0.00 0.57 -18.87
C ASP A 23 -0.35 0.11 -17.46
N GLY A 24 -1.05 0.96 -16.72
CA GLY A 24 -1.48 0.66 -15.36
C GLY A 24 -2.45 -0.51 -15.24
N ASN A 25 -3.04 -1.02 -16.33
CA ASN A 25 -3.89 -2.23 -16.26
C ASN A 25 -3.07 -3.52 -16.30
N SER A 26 -1.77 -3.43 -16.63
CA SER A 26 -0.84 -4.57 -16.61
C SER A 26 -0.13 -4.75 -15.28
N LEU A 27 -0.49 -3.92 -14.30
CA LEU A 27 0.09 -3.82 -12.97
C LEU A 27 -0.95 -4.23 -11.92
N GLU A 28 -0.49 -4.61 -10.74
CA GLU A 28 -1.33 -5.10 -9.65
C GLU A 28 -2.07 -3.95 -8.95
N ALA A 29 -1.38 -2.82 -8.71
CA ALA A 29 -2.02 -1.67 -8.09
C ALA A 29 -2.94 -0.94 -9.08
N ASP A 30 -4.08 -0.43 -8.61
CA ASP A 30 -4.97 0.37 -9.46
C ASP A 30 -4.50 1.83 -9.56
N TYR A 31 -3.79 2.16 -10.63
CA TYR A 31 -3.28 3.51 -10.89
C TYR A 31 -4.36 4.53 -11.31
N LYS A 32 -5.62 4.11 -11.47
CA LYS A 32 -6.74 5.04 -11.75
C LYS A 32 -7.29 5.67 -10.48
N LEU A 33 -7.02 5.07 -9.32
CA LEU A 33 -7.48 5.55 -8.02
C LEU A 33 -6.55 6.63 -7.46
N ASP A 34 -7.07 7.43 -6.54
CA ASP A 34 -6.29 8.31 -5.67
C ASP A 34 -5.79 7.48 -4.49
N TRP A 35 -4.49 7.19 -4.47
CA TRP A 35 -3.87 6.28 -3.50
C TRP A 35 -3.84 6.88 -2.10
N GLU A 36 -3.78 8.20 -1.98
CA GLU A 36 -3.83 8.87 -0.68
C GLU A 36 -5.24 8.74 -0.07
N VAL A 37 -6.28 8.96 -0.89
CA VAL A 37 -7.67 8.77 -0.47
C VAL A 37 -7.94 7.30 -0.12
N GLU A 38 -7.53 6.36 -0.98
CA GLU A 38 -7.70 4.92 -0.75
C GLU A 38 -7.06 4.46 0.56
N LEU A 39 -5.81 4.89 0.82
CA LEU A 39 -5.13 4.55 2.07
C LEU A 39 -5.86 5.14 3.28
N SER A 40 -6.23 6.43 3.20
CA SER A 40 -6.92 7.14 4.27
C SER A 40 -8.26 6.49 4.63
N GLU A 41 -9.05 6.12 3.62
CA GLU A 41 -10.35 5.45 3.82
C GLU A 41 -10.19 4.06 4.42
N ARG A 42 -9.29 3.23 3.90
CA ARG A 42 -9.05 1.87 4.43
C ARG A 42 -8.53 1.92 5.86
N LEU A 43 -7.61 2.82 6.16
CA LEU A 43 -7.09 3.00 7.52
C LEU A 43 -8.17 3.54 8.46
N GLY A 44 -8.95 4.51 8.01
CA GLY A 44 -10.08 5.06 8.75
C GLY A 44 -11.10 3.99 9.13
N ASN A 45 -11.48 3.12 8.18
CA ASN A 45 -12.40 2.01 8.41
C ASN A 45 -11.85 0.99 9.42
N ALA A 46 -10.58 0.59 9.26
CA ALA A 46 -9.93 -0.35 10.18
C ALA A 46 -9.93 0.19 11.62
N LEU A 47 -9.53 1.45 11.81
CA LEU A 47 -9.47 2.10 13.11
C LEU A 47 -10.88 2.33 13.70
N TYR A 48 -11.85 2.69 12.86
CA TYR A 48 -13.24 2.83 13.28
C TYR A 48 -13.81 1.51 13.81
N ASN A 49 -13.63 0.41 13.07
CA ASN A 49 -14.10 -0.91 13.52
C ASN A 49 -13.36 -1.38 14.78
N MET A 50 -12.07 -1.08 14.93
CA MET A 50 -11.34 -1.39 16.16
C MET A 50 -11.83 -0.56 17.37
N SER A 51 -12.20 0.70 17.15
CA SER A 51 -12.83 1.54 18.18
C SER A 51 -14.19 0.96 18.60
N ARG A 52 -15.01 0.49 17.65
CA ARG A 52 -16.26 -0.22 17.92
C ARG A 52 -16.02 -1.51 18.72
N ALA A 53 -14.97 -2.27 18.40
CA ALA A 53 -14.60 -3.47 19.14
C ALA A 53 -14.20 -3.15 20.59
N ALA A 54 -13.42 -2.10 20.81
CA ALA A 54 -13.05 -1.66 22.15
C ALA A 54 -14.28 -1.28 22.98
N SER A 55 -15.18 -0.47 22.42
CA SER A 55 -16.43 -0.08 23.07
C SER A 55 -17.34 -1.27 23.37
N ALA A 56 -17.51 -2.21 22.43
CA ALA A 56 -18.30 -3.42 22.64
C ALA A 56 -17.74 -4.31 23.76
N LYS A 57 -16.40 -4.40 23.85
CA LYS A 57 -15.71 -5.14 24.91
C LYS A 57 -15.99 -4.52 26.29
N GLU A 58 -15.93 -3.20 26.40
CA GLU A 58 -16.21 -2.48 27.67
C GLU A 58 -17.66 -2.67 28.13
N ASN A 59 -18.60 -2.80 27.19
CA ASN A 59 -20.04 -2.96 27.47
C ASN A 59 -20.51 -4.43 27.50
N ALA A 60 -19.59 -5.41 27.40
CA ALA A 60 -19.91 -6.84 27.33
C ALA A 60 -20.89 -7.23 26.20
N GLU A 61 -20.82 -6.54 25.06
CA GLU A 61 -21.66 -6.80 23.88
C GLU A 61 -20.99 -7.79 22.92
N ASP A 62 -20.99 -9.09 23.28
CA ASP A 62 -20.23 -10.13 22.54
C ASP A 62 -20.56 -10.21 21.04
N VAL A 63 -21.83 -10.01 20.66
CA VAL A 63 -22.24 -10.01 19.25
C VAL A 63 -21.62 -8.82 18.51
N MET A 64 -21.70 -7.62 19.08
CA MET A 64 -21.12 -6.41 18.50
C MET A 64 -19.59 -6.51 18.44
N LEU A 65 -18.97 -7.03 19.48
CA LEU A 65 -17.53 -7.29 19.54
C LEU A 65 -17.10 -8.22 18.40
N LYS A 66 -17.81 -9.34 18.21
CA LYS A 66 -17.51 -10.27 17.11
C LYS A 66 -17.66 -9.61 15.74
N VAL A 67 -18.73 -8.86 15.51
CA VAL A 67 -18.96 -8.15 14.23
C VAL A 67 -17.86 -7.13 13.97
N ALA A 68 -17.52 -6.30 14.96
CA ALA A 68 -16.47 -5.29 14.84
C ALA A 68 -15.12 -5.93 14.51
N LEU A 69 -14.74 -7.00 15.22
CA LEU A 69 -13.51 -7.75 14.94
C LEU A 69 -13.52 -8.41 13.54
N MET A 70 -14.68 -8.92 13.10
CA MET A 70 -14.83 -9.51 11.76
C MET A 70 -14.64 -8.47 10.65
N ASN A 71 -15.07 -7.23 10.86
CA ASN A 71 -14.85 -6.15 9.90
C ASN A 71 -13.42 -5.63 9.96
N SER A 72 -12.87 -5.39 11.16
CA SER A 72 -11.48 -4.94 11.33
C SER A 72 -10.49 -5.88 10.64
N ARG A 73 -10.66 -7.20 10.75
CA ARG A 73 -9.77 -8.15 10.04
C ARG A 73 -9.84 -8.02 8.52
N VAL A 74 -11.00 -7.65 7.96
CA VAL A 74 -11.17 -7.45 6.51
C VAL A 74 -10.48 -6.17 6.12
N ASP A 75 -10.72 -5.08 6.85
CA ASP A 75 -10.06 -3.79 6.56
C ASP A 75 -8.53 -3.90 6.65
N PHE A 76 -7.98 -4.63 7.63
CA PHE A 76 -6.54 -4.87 7.72
C PHE A 76 -6.00 -5.75 6.59
N MET A 77 -6.79 -6.70 6.10
CA MET A 77 -6.43 -7.49 4.92
C MET A 77 -6.43 -6.61 3.66
N ASP A 78 -7.38 -5.70 3.52
CA ASP A 78 -7.45 -4.78 2.39
C ASP A 78 -6.31 -3.74 2.40
N LEU A 79 -5.88 -3.30 3.59
CA LEU A 79 -4.64 -2.53 3.77
C LEU A 79 -3.40 -3.35 3.38
N ALA A 80 -3.32 -4.60 3.81
CA ALA A 80 -2.20 -5.46 3.46
C ALA A 80 -2.13 -5.70 1.94
N ASN A 81 -3.29 -5.89 1.29
CA ASN A 81 -3.37 -6.03 -0.17
C ASN A 81 -2.93 -4.73 -0.87
N PHE A 82 -3.39 -3.55 -0.43
CA PHE A 82 -2.94 -2.26 -0.98
C PHE A 82 -1.42 -2.14 -1.05
N PHE A 83 -0.72 -2.47 0.05
CA PHE A 83 0.74 -2.43 0.07
C PHE A 83 1.39 -3.56 -0.73
N ARG A 84 0.77 -4.74 -0.76
CA ARG A 84 1.27 -5.87 -1.54
C ARG A 84 1.23 -5.56 -3.03
N ASP A 85 0.15 -4.97 -3.52
CA ASP A 85 -0.02 -4.65 -4.94
C ASP A 85 1.06 -3.63 -5.38
N ILE A 86 1.32 -2.61 -4.56
CA ILE A 86 2.44 -1.66 -4.78
C ILE A 86 3.80 -2.36 -4.75
N TYR A 87 4.00 -3.28 -3.80
CA TYR A 87 5.24 -4.06 -3.70
C TYR A 87 5.46 -4.92 -4.96
N ASP A 88 4.43 -5.62 -5.43
CA ASP A 88 4.51 -6.52 -6.59
C ASP A 88 4.87 -5.73 -7.85
N ASP A 89 4.31 -4.53 -8.03
CA ASP A 89 4.68 -3.63 -9.13
C ASP A 89 6.13 -3.16 -9.06
N LEU A 90 6.61 -2.78 -7.87
CA LEU A 90 7.99 -2.36 -7.67
C LEU A 90 8.97 -3.53 -7.87
N ASP A 91 8.64 -4.72 -7.37
CA ASP A 91 9.43 -5.93 -7.55
C ASP A 91 9.53 -6.31 -9.05
N ALA A 92 8.41 -6.24 -9.77
CA ALA A 92 8.40 -6.43 -11.22
C ALA A 92 9.23 -5.38 -11.96
N LEU A 93 9.18 -4.12 -11.51
CA LEU A 93 9.95 -3.02 -12.09
C LEU A 93 11.46 -3.24 -11.91
N VAL A 94 11.94 -3.51 -10.69
CA VAL A 94 13.39 -3.67 -10.42
C VAL A 94 14.01 -4.90 -11.07
N LYS A 95 13.20 -5.89 -11.47
CA LYS A 95 13.63 -7.08 -12.22
C LYS A 95 13.78 -6.85 -13.72
N LYS A 96 13.39 -5.68 -14.25
CA LYS A 96 13.53 -5.38 -15.69
C LYS A 96 15.00 -5.26 -16.09
N PRO A 97 15.38 -5.68 -17.32
CA PRO A 97 16.77 -5.75 -17.74
C PRO A 97 17.44 -4.40 -18.01
N PHE A 98 16.70 -3.29 -17.97
CA PHE A 98 17.27 -1.95 -18.19
C PHE A 98 17.99 -1.38 -16.96
N TRP A 99 17.87 -2.03 -15.80
CA TRP A 99 18.58 -1.62 -14.59
C TRP A 99 20.03 -2.05 -14.64
N PRO A 100 20.97 -1.20 -14.20
CA PRO A 100 22.37 -1.61 -14.07
C PRO A 100 22.52 -2.63 -12.93
N GLU A 101 23.55 -3.46 -13.02
CA GLU A 101 23.98 -4.25 -11.87
C GLU A 101 24.43 -3.34 -10.73
N ILE A 102 24.08 -3.69 -9.49
CA ILE A 102 24.56 -2.97 -8.31
C ILE A 102 26.05 -3.28 -8.14
N PRO A 103 26.95 -2.28 -8.17
CA PRO A 103 28.39 -2.52 -8.04
C PRO A 103 28.75 -3.13 -6.69
N LYS A 104 29.77 -4.01 -6.68
CA LYS A 104 30.30 -4.57 -5.43
C LYS A 104 30.83 -3.44 -4.53
N GLY A 105 30.39 -3.42 -3.28
CA GLY A 105 30.78 -2.39 -2.31
C GLY A 105 29.99 -1.09 -2.41
N PHE A 106 28.93 -1.03 -3.23
CA PHE A 106 27.97 0.07 -3.19
C PHE A 106 27.27 0.11 -1.83
N VAL A 107 27.31 1.26 -1.18
CA VAL A 107 26.63 1.52 0.10
C VAL A 107 25.45 2.44 -0.18
N TYR A 108 24.25 1.93 0.03
CA TYR A 108 23.05 2.76 0.08
C TYR A 108 22.93 3.30 1.51
N GLU A 109 23.31 4.56 1.72
CA GLU A 109 23.12 5.23 3.00
C GLU A 109 21.61 5.30 3.27
N LYS A 110 21.13 4.48 4.20
CA LYS A 110 19.85 4.78 4.85
C LYS A 110 20.09 6.03 5.69
N ILE A 111 19.26 7.05 5.49
CA ILE A 111 19.11 8.11 6.48
C ILE A 111 18.61 7.41 7.74
N SER A 112 19.52 7.19 8.69
CA SER A 112 19.18 6.83 10.06
C SER A 112 18.71 8.10 10.76
N ASP A 113 17.49 8.08 11.28
CA ASP A 113 17.00 9.09 12.23
C ASP A 113 17.95 9.27 13.42
#